data_AF-E4RK72-F1
#
_entry.id   AF-E4RK72-F1
#
_cell.length_a   1.000
_cell.length_b   1.000
_cell.length_c   1.000
_cell.angle_alpha   90.00
_cell.angle_beta   90.00
_cell.angle_gamma   90.00
#
_symmetry.space_group_name_H-M   'P 1'
#
loop_
_entity.id
_entity.type
_entity.pdbx_description
1 polymer ?
#
loop_
_entity_poly.entity_id
_entity_poly.type
_entity_poly.pdbx_seq_one_letter_code
_entity_poly.pdbx_strand_id
1 'polypeptide(L)'
;MNKNWYKFLLLIFVIVIGMFLLYYFGAVDYFTLENLEQIRDQIEGYGFWGPLIYISVFTIGTLFFLPAIPFAILGGLLFGFFWGLIWVLIATSTAISLAFFAGRYAIHDLAEDIFKHKDYYQKIQSGFNEYGWKVILITRLLPMFPFIPQSYIYGLIKIRFRTYFIFSFIGKIPASMVYVYIGSSLMHWVV
;
A
#
# COMPACT_ATOMS: atom_id res chain seq x y z
N MET A 1 12.42 16.84 -28.47
CA MET A 1 11.63 15.63 -28.10
C MET A 1 12.36 14.93 -26.97
N ASN A 2 11.84 15.02 -25.75
CA ASN A 2 12.64 14.73 -24.55
C ASN A 2 12.83 13.21 -24.38
N LYS A 3 14.08 12.77 -24.26
CA LYS A 3 14.53 11.36 -24.33
C LYS A 3 14.04 10.50 -23.16
N ASN A 4 13.19 11.01 -22.25
CA ASN A 4 12.75 10.31 -21.04
C ASN A 4 11.30 9.79 -21.11
N TRP A 5 10.56 10.07 -22.19
CA TRP A 5 9.15 9.66 -22.32
C TRP A 5 8.97 8.13 -22.31
N TYR A 6 9.95 7.39 -22.83
CA TYR A 6 9.90 5.93 -22.85
C TYR A 6 9.97 5.34 -21.44
N LYS A 7 10.61 6.00 -20.47
CA LYS A 7 10.68 5.53 -19.08
C LYS A 7 9.34 5.69 -18.37
N PHE A 8 8.62 6.77 -18.67
CA PHE A 8 7.27 6.99 -18.16
C PHE A 8 6.27 5.99 -18.75
N LEU A 9 6.36 5.76 -20.07
CA LEU A 9 5.60 4.68 -20.71
C LEU A 9 5.96 3.32 -20.14
N LEU A 10 7.22 3.05 -19.87
CA LEU A 10 7.67 1.79 -19.30
C LEU A 10 7.13 1.60 -17.87
N LEU A 11 7.08 2.66 -17.06
CA LEU A 11 6.44 2.63 -15.74
C LEU A 11 4.94 2.31 -15.85
N ILE A 12 4.21 3.00 -16.74
CA ILE A 12 2.79 2.74 -16.98
C ILE A 12 2.60 1.30 -17.48
N PHE A 13 3.44 0.85 -18.40
CA PHE A 13 3.42 -0.49 -18.94
C PHE A 13 3.66 -1.54 -17.86
N VAL A 14 4.61 -1.34 -16.96
CA VAL A 14 4.87 -2.22 -15.81
C VAL A 14 3.67 -2.24 -14.85
N ILE A 15 3.02 -1.11 -14.59
CA ILE A 15 1.82 -1.05 -13.74
C ILE A 15 0.65 -1.79 -14.40
N VAL A 16 0.42 -1.54 -15.69
CA VAL A 16 -0.67 -2.17 -16.46
C VAL A 16 -0.45 -3.67 -16.60
N ILE A 17 0.79 -4.10 -16.87
CA ILE A 17 1.16 -5.53 -16.89
C ILE A 17 1.04 -6.14 -15.50
N GLY A 18 1.48 -5.44 -14.45
CA GLY A 18 1.29 -5.89 -13.08
C GLY A 18 -0.19 -6.16 -12.79
N MET A 19 -1.06 -5.17 -13.02
CA MET A 19 -2.51 -5.34 -12.84
C MET A 19 -3.10 -6.45 -13.74
N PHE A 20 -2.66 -6.54 -15.00
CA PHE A 20 -3.12 -7.57 -15.93
C PHE A 20 -2.69 -8.98 -15.49
N LEU A 21 -1.45 -9.16 -15.05
CA LEU A 21 -0.96 -10.43 -14.54
C LEU A 21 -1.69 -10.80 -13.24
N LEU A 22 -1.95 -9.85 -12.36
CA LEU A 22 -2.72 -10.11 -11.12
C LEU A 22 -4.16 -10.56 -11.40
N TYR A 23 -4.79 -9.99 -12.42
CA TYR A 23 -6.09 -10.45 -12.92
C TYR A 23 -5.98 -11.83 -13.58
N TYR A 24 -4.98 -12.04 -14.44
CA TYR A 24 -4.79 -13.27 -15.21
C TYR A 24 -4.43 -14.48 -14.34
N PHE A 25 -3.64 -14.28 -13.29
CA PHE A 25 -3.27 -15.33 -12.33
C PHE A 25 -4.36 -15.59 -11.29
N GLY A 26 -5.52 -14.93 -11.37
CA GLY A 26 -6.63 -15.16 -10.44
C GLY A 26 -6.27 -14.84 -9.00
N ALA A 27 -5.32 -13.93 -8.75
CA ALA A 27 -4.92 -13.57 -7.39
C ALA A 27 -6.08 -12.96 -6.59
N VAL A 28 -7.05 -12.37 -7.29
CA VAL A 28 -8.32 -11.90 -6.72
C VAL A 28 -9.25 -13.07 -6.40
N ASP A 29 -9.30 -14.07 -7.28
CA ASP A 29 -10.13 -15.28 -7.13
C ASP A 29 -9.57 -16.24 -6.05
N TYR A 30 -8.27 -16.17 -5.76
CA TYR A 30 -7.61 -16.92 -4.68
C TYR A 30 -8.02 -16.43 -3.28
N PHE A 31 -8.56 -15.22 -3.14
CA PHE A 31 -9.17 -14.71 -1.91
C PHE A 31 -10.67 -15.04 -1.82
N THR A 32 -11.06 -16.24 -2.26
CA THR A 32 -12.39 -16.81 -1.99
C THR A 32 -12.42 -17.47 -0.61
N LEU A 33 -13.59 -17.47 0.04
CA LEU A 33 -13.79 -18.05 1.38
C LEU A 33 -13.25 -19.49 1.50
N GLU A 34 -13.39 -20.28 0.43
CA GLU A 34 -12.94 -21.69 0.37
C GLU A 34 -11.41 -21.85 0.41
N ASN A 35 -10.66 -20.90 -0.17
CA ASN A 35 -9.19 -20.91 -0.13
C ASN A 35 -8.62 -20.31 1.16
N LEU A 36 -9.43 -19.54 1.91
CA LEU A 36 -8.99 -18.91 3.16
C LEU A 36 -8.71 -19.93 4.27
N GLU A 37 -9.45 -21.04 4.32
CA GLU A 37 -9.18 -22.15 5.24
C GLU A 37 -7.83 -22.82 4.95
N GLN A 38 -7.55 -23.13 3.68
CA GLN A 38 -6.28 -23.74 3.28
C GLN A 38 -5.09 -22.82 3.56
N ILE A 39 -5.25 -21.51 3.31
CA ILE A 39 -4.22 -20.50 3.63
C ILE A 39 -4.01 -20.42 5.14
N ARG A 40 -5.07 -20.52 5.95
CA ARG A 40 -4.98 -20.54 7.41
C ARG A 40 -4.20 -21.75 7.90
N ASP A 41 -4.56 -22.95 7.48
CA ASP A 41 -3.89 -24.18 7.93
C ASP A 41 -2.40 -24.18 7.55
N GLN A 42 -2.07 -23.68 6.36
CA GLN A 42 -0.68 -23.51 5.93
C GLN A 42 0.07 -22.49 6.81
N ILE A 43 -0.55 -21.35 7.12
CA ILE A 43 0.08 -20.29 7.91
C ILE A 43 0.21 -20.66 9.39
N GLU A 44 -0.80 -21.30 9.99
CA GLU A 44 -0.73 -21.87 11.34
C GLU A 44 0.38 -22.92 11.42
N GLY A 45 0.58 -23.72 10.36
CA GLY A 45 1.66 -24.69 10.25
C GLY A 45 3.07 -24.10 10.32
N TYR A 46 3.27 -22.82 10.02
CA TYR A 46 4.57 -22.14 10.15
C TYR A 46 4.86 -21.61 11.57
N GLY A 47 3.90 -21.70 12.49
CA GLY A 47 4.07 -21.34 13.90
C GLY A 47 4.60 -19.91 14.10
N PHE A 48 5.74 -19.78 14.78
CA PHE A 48 6.36 -18.48 15.12
C PHE A 48 6.68 -17.60 13.88
N TRP A 49 6.91 -18.20 12.70
CA TRP A 49 7.26 -17.46 11.49
C TRP A 49 6.05 -16.90 10.73
N GLY A 50 4.83 -17.34 11.07
CA GLY A 50 3.58 -16.95 10.40
C GLY A 50 3.42 -15.42 10.23
N PRO A 51 3.58 -14.61 11.29
CA PRO A 51 3.48 -13.15 11.18
C PRO A 51 4.51 -12.52 10.23
N LEU A 52 5.76 -13.01 10.24
CA LEU A 52 6.82 -12.46 9.39
C LEU A 52 6.57 -12.76 7.91
N ILE A 53 6.11 -13.98 7.61
CA ILE A 53 5.70 -14.38 6.25
C ILE A 53 4.54 -13.51 5.80
N TYR A 54 3.50 -13.37 6.64
CA TYR A 54 2.34 -12.53 6.35
C TYR A 54 2.72 -11.08 6.06
N ILE A 55 3.56 -10.46 6.89
CA ILE A 55 4.05 -9.08 6.69
C ILE A 55 4.76 -8.97 5.35
N SER A 56 5.65 -9.92 5.04
CA SER A 56 6.44 -9.91 3.80
C SER A 56 5.53 -10.00 2.58
N VAL A 57 4.57 -10.94 2.58
CA VAL A 57 3.61 -11.14 1.49
C VAL A 57 2.71 -9.92 1.32
N PHE A 58 2.16 -9.37 2.41
CA PHE A 58 1.36 -8.14 2.38
C PHE A 58 2.16 -7.00 1.77
N THR A 59 3.38 -6.75 2.27
CA THR A 59 4.20 -5.63 1.84
C THR A 59 4.60 -5.77 0.37
N ILE A 60 5.10 -6.93 -0.04
CA ILE A 60 5.48 -7.19 -1.43
C ILE A 60 4.26 -7.08 -2.34
N GLY A 61 3.16 -7.74 -1.98
CA GLY A 61 1.94 -7.73 -2.79
C GLY A 61 1.42 -6.33 -3.04
N THR A 62 1.29 -5.53 -1.97
CA THR A 62 0.80 -4.15 -2.09
C THR A 62 1.76 -3.23 -2.83
N LEU A 63 3.08 -3.43 -2.73
CA LEU A 63 4.06 -2.71 -3.55
C LEU A 63 3.87 -2.96 -5.05
N PHE A 64 3.45 -4.17 -5.42
CA PHE A 64 3.05 -4.52 -6.78
C PHE A 64 1.58 -4.21 -7.09
N PHE A 65 1.00 -3.24 -6.38
CA PHE A 65 -0.35 -2.72 -6.60
C PHE A 65 -1.48 -3.72 -6.35
N LEU A 66 -1.23 -4.81 -5.63
CA LEU A 66 -2.34 -5.65 -5.16
C LEU A 66 -3.22 -4.87 -4.18
N PRO A 67 -4.55 -5.11 -4.20
CA PRO A 67 -5.47 -4.54 -3.22
C PRO A 67 -5.04 -4.91 -1.79
N ALA A 68 -5.01 -3.95 -0.87
CA ALA A 68 -4.65 -4.21 0.53
C ALA A 68 -5.79 -4.79 1.37
N ILE A 69 -7.05 -4.62 0.93
CA ILE A 69 -8.24 -5.05 1.68
C ILE A 69 -8.23 -6.56 1.94
N PRO A 70 -7.98 -7.43 0.93
CA PRO A 70 -7.95 -8.88 1.15
C PRO A 70 -6.88 -9.29 2.16
N PHE A 71 -5.70 -8.68 2.10
CA PHE A 71 -4.66 -8.97 3.09
C PHE A 71 -5.07 -8.52 4.50
N ALA A 72 -5.71 -7.37 4.66
CA ALA A 72 -6.14 -6.90 5.98
C ALA A 72 -7.21 -7.81 6.60
N ILE A 73 -8.16 -8.29 5.78
CA ILE A 73 -9.15 -9.30 6.20
C ILE A 73 -8.43 -10.60 6.57
N LEU A 74 -7.49 -11.06 5.75
CA LEU A 74 -6.69 -12.25 6.02
C LEU A 74 -5.91 -12.13 7.34
N GLY A 75 -5.32 -10.96 7.64
CA GLY A 75 -4.66 -10.72 8.92
C GLY A 75 -5.59 -10.87 10.12
N GLY A 76 -6.84 -10.40 10.00
CA GLY A 76 -7.86 -10.61 11.03
C GLY A 76 -8.29 -12.08 11.17
N LEU A 77 -8.40 -12.79 10.04
CA LEU A 77 -8.77 -14.21 10.01
C LEU A 77 -7.67 -15.12 10.59
N LEU A 78 -6.40 -14.80 10.36
CA LEU A 78 -5.27 -15.63 10.79
C LEU A 78 -4.87 -15.37 12.25
N PHE A 79 -4.89 -14.11 12.69
CA PHE A 79 -4.30 -13.71 13.97
C PHE A 79 -5.33 -13.11 14.95
N GLY A 80 -6.61 -13.09 14.57
CA GLY A 80 -7.67 -12.40 15.32
C GLY A 80 -7.54 -10.88 15.25
N PHE A 81 -8.44 -10.18 15.95
CA PHE A 81 -8.52 -8.72 15.85
C PHE A 81 -7.25 -8.00 16.32
N PHE A 82 -6.80 -8.30 17.55
CA PHE A 82 -5.73 -7.54 18.19
C PHE A 82 -4.37 -7.76 17.48
N TRP A 83 -3.95 -9.01 17.31
CA TRP A 83 -2.68 -9.33 16.66
C TRP A 83 -2.75 -9.09 15.15
N GLY A 84 -3.88 -9.37 14.50
CA GLY A 84 -4.09 -9.05 13.09
C GLY A 84 -3.93 -7.56 12.81
N LEU A 85 -4.47 -6.70 13.68
CA LEU A 85 -4.33 -5.25 13.54
C LEU A 85 -2.86 -4.81 13.66
N ILE A 86 -2.13 -5.34 14.64
CA ILE A 86 -0.70 -5.04 14.83
C ILE A 86 0.09 -5.43 13.56
N TRP A 87 -0.11 -6.64 13.04
CA TRP A 87 0.62 -7.12 11.88
C TRP A 87 0.24 -6.37 10.59
N VAL A 88 -1.03 -6.04 10.40
CA VAL A 88 -1.50 -5.19 9.28
C VAL A 88 -0.86 -3.81 9.35
N LEU A 89 -0.83 -3.19 10.53
CA LEU A 89 -0.24 -1.87 10.71
C LEU A 89 1.27 -1.87 10.46
N ILE A 90 1.98 -2.92 10.87
CA ILE A 90 3.40 -3.08 10.55
C ILE A 90 3.59 -3.26 9.05
N ALA A 91 2.85 -4.19 8.42
CA ALA A 91 2.99 -4.48 7.00
C ALA A 91 2.66 -3.28 6.10
N THR A 92 1.57 -2.56 6.40
CA THR A 92 1.19 -1.36 5.65
C THR A 92 2.20 -0.23 5.87
N SER A 93 2.73 -0.06 7.09
CA SER A 93 3.77 0.93 7.41
C SER A 93 5.06 0.68 6.62
N THR A 94 5.48 -0.58 6.53
CA THR A 94 6.63 -0.98 5.73
C THR A 94 6.38 -0.70 4.24
N ALA A 95 5.22 -1.10 3.71
CA ALA A 95 4.87 -0.90 2.30
C ALA A 95 4.83 0.59 1.90
N ILE A 96 4.16 1.43 2.69
CA ILE A 96 4.07 2.87 2.40
C ILE A 96 5.43 3.55 2.52
N SER A 97 6.33 3.04 3.37
CA SER A 97 7.68 3.58 3.54
C SER A 97 8.57 3.22 2.35
N LEU A 98 8.54 1.96 1.93
CA LEU A 98 9.26 1.49 0.76
C LEU A 98 8.79 2.20 -0.53
N ALA A 99 7.48 2.33 -0.73
CA ALA A 99 6.93 3.07 -1.87
C ALA A 99 7.35 4.56 -1.86
N PHE A 100 7.36 5.20 -0.69
CA PHE A 100 7.83 6.58 -0.57
C PHE A 100 9.31 6.72 -0.94
N PHE A 101 10.17 5.84 -0.45
CA PHE A 101 11.61 5.91 -0.74
C PHE A 101 11.92 5.52 -2.19
N ALA A 102 11.19 4.56 -2.76
CA ALA A 102 11.27 4.27 -4.18
C ALA A 102 10.85 5.48 -5.03
N GLY A 103 9.78 6.18 -4.65
CA GLY A 103 9.42 7.48 -5.22
C GLY A 103 10.55 8.51 -5.10
N ARG A 104 11.10 8.67 -3.89
CA ARG A 104 12.12 9.66 -3.56
C ARG A 104 13.46 9.46 -4.25
N TYR A 105 13.91 8.23 -4.41
CA TYR A 105 15.28 7.94 -4.84
C TYR A 105 15.36 7.30 -6.22
N ALA A 106 14.33 6.54 -6.65
CA ALA A 106 14.35 5.90 -7.96
C ALA A 106 13.58 6.69 -9.03
N ILE A 107 12.53 7.42 -8.63
CA ILE A 107 11.63 8.11 -9.57
C ILE A 107 11.81 9.64 -9.54
N HIS A 108 12.32 10.20 -8.44
CA HIS A 108 12.42 11.66 -8.25
C HIS A 108 13.18 12.36 -9.36
N ASP A 109 14.38 11.90 -9.73
CA ASP A 109 15.20 12.57 -10.76
C ASP A 109 14.51 12.57 -12.13
N LEU A 110 13.82 11.48 -12.45
CA LEU A 110 13.01 11.38 -13.67
C LEU A 110 11.83 12.35 -13.65
N ALA A 111 11.16 12.47 -12.51
CA ALA A 111 10.02 13.37 -12.36
C ALA A 111 10.46 14.84 -12.36
N GLU A 112 11.56 15.17 -11.70
CA GLU A 112 12.09 16.53 -11.63
C GLU A 112 12.47 17.03 -13.03
N ASP A 113 13.14 16.21 -13.84
CA ASP A 113 13.49 16.59 -15.21
C ASP A 113 12.29 16.81 -16.14
N ILE A 114 11.18 16.14 -15.90
CA ILE A 114 9.96 16.28 -16.71
C ILE A 114 9.11 17.46 -16.24
N PHE A 115 9.01 17.66 -14.93
CA PHE A 115 7.99 18.52 -14.34
C PHE A 115 8.52 19.83 -13.70
N LYS A 116 9.83 19.99 -13.49
CA LYS A 116 10.39 21.18 -12.80
C LYS A 116 10.01 22.52 -13.43
N HIS A 117 9.83 22.55 -14.75
CA HIS A 117 9.48 23.75 -15.52
C HIS A 117 7.97 24.00 -15.63
N LYS A 118 7.14 23.19 -14.96
CA LYS A 118 5.68 23.35 -14.99
C LYS A 118 5.22 24.09 -13.76
N ASP A 119 4.50 25.21 -13.94
CA ASP A 119 3.98 26.03 -12.84
C ASP A 119 3.15 25.24 -11.83
N TYR A 120 2.38 24.24 -12.28
CA TYR A 120 1.59 23.42 -11.38
C TYR A 120 2.45 22.59 -10.43
N TYR A 121 3.63 22.12 -10.85
CA TYR A 121 4.53 21.31 -10.03
C TYR A 121 5.11 22.15 -8.89
N GLN A 122 5.48 23.40 -9.18
CA GLN A 122 5.95 24.35 -8.16
C GLN A 122 4.83 24.72 -7.18
N LYS A 123 3.60 24.97 -7.67
CA LYS A 123 2.43 25.23 -6.83
C LYS A 123 2.09 24.06 -5.89
N ILE A 124 2.20 22.82 -6.38
CA ILE A 124 2.01 21.63 -5.54
C ILE A 124 3.09 21.58 -4.47
N GLN A 125 4.37 21.78 -4.82
CA GLN A 125 5.45 21.79 -3.82
C GLN A 125 5.25 22.86 -2.74
N SER A 126 4.88 24.08 -3.13
CA SER A 126 4.63 25.16 -2.17
C SER A 126 3.43 24.88 -1.26
N GLY A 127 2.33 24.35 -1.81
CA GLY A 127 1.14 23.98 -1.03
C GLY A 127 1.41 22.87 -0.02
N PHE A 128 2.28 21.91 -0.36
CA PHE A 128 2.68 20.85 0.58
C PHE A 128 3.61 21.33 1.69
N ASN A 129 4.33 22.44 1.50
CA ASN A 129 5.16 23.02 2.54
C ASN A 129 4.32 23.57 3.70
N GLU A 130 3.15 24.14 3.40
CA GLU A 130 2.26 24.76 4.39
C GLU A 130 1.18 23.78 4.91
N TYR A 131 0.61 22.95 4.02
CA TYR A 131 -0.55 22.10 4.33
C TYR A 131 -0.31 20.59 4.13
N GLY A 132 0.93 20.16 3.91
CA GLY A 132 1.25 18.79 3.49
C GLY A 132 0.68 17.70 4.39
N TRP A 133 0.68 17.90 5.73
CA TRP A 133 0.11 16.93 6.66
C TRP A 133 -1.42 16.79 6.54
N LYS A 134 -2.14 17.90 6.29
CA LYS A 134 -3.60 17.89 6.09
C LYS A 134 -3.93 17.14 4.80
N VAL A 135 -3.17 17.42 3.74
CA VAL A 135 -3.36 16.75 2.45
C VAL A 135 -3.15 15.25 2.59
N ILE A 136 -2.07 14.80 3.26
CA ILE A 136 -1.84 13.37 3.53
C ILE A 136 -3.02 12.78 4.31
N LEU A 137 -3.45 13.41 5.40
CA LEU A 137 -4.50 12.82 6.23
C LEU A 137 -5.84 12.71 5.45
N ILE A 138 -6.24 13.78 4.76
CA ILE A 138 -7.49 13.82 3.98
C ILE A 138 -7.47 12.76 2.88
N THR A 139 -6.38 12.65 2.13
CA THR A 139 -6.25 11.67 1.03
C THR A 139 -6.13 10.22 1.49
N ARG A 140 -5.76 9.99 2.76
CA ARG A 140 -5.76 8.66 3.39
C ARG A 140 -7.14 8.27 3.90
N LEU A 141 -7.93 9.24 4.34
CA LEU A 141 -9.30 9.03 4.82
C LEU A 141 -10.30 8.93 3.65
N LEU A 142 -10.08 9.70 2.59
CA LEU A 142 -10.89 9.63 1.37
C LEU A 142 -10.33 8.54 0.44
N PRO A 143 -11.10 7.50 0.10
CA PRO A 143 -10.66 6.40 -0.76
C PRO A 143 -10.62 6.78 -2.26
N MET A 144 -10.16 8.00 -2.58
CA MET A 144 -10.16 8.54 -3.95
C MET A 144 -9.11 7.88 -4.85
N PHE A 145 -7.99 7.41 -4.28
CA PHE A 145 -6.92 6.76 -5.03
C PHE A 145 -6.34 5.58 -4.26
N PRO A 146 -5.76 4.58 -4.95
CA PRO A 146 -5.06 3.51 -4.28
C PRO A 146 -3.85 4.05 -3.51
N PHE A 147 -3.68 3.56 -2.28
CA PHE A 147 -2.79 4.20 -1.31
C PHE A 147 -1.29 4.04 -1.63
N ILE A 148 -0.89 2.98 -2.34
CA ILE A 148 0.50 2.73 -2.73
C ILE A 148 0.96 3.68 -3.86
N PRO A 149 0.22 3.86 -4.97
CA PRO A 149 0.48 4.93 -5.93
C PRO A 149 0.65 6.30 -5.27
N GLN A 150 -0.24 6.65 -4.33
CA GLN A 150 -0.12 7.90 -3.57
C GLN A 150 1.24 7.99 -2.85
N SER A 151 1.69 6.91 -2.23
CA SER A 151 3.00 6.85 -1.53
C SER A 151 4.18 7.13 -2.45
N TYR A 152 4.17 6.58 -3.67
CA TYR A 152 5.18 6.92 -4.68
C TYR A 152 5.16 8.41 -5.02
N ILE A 153 3.96 8.99 -5.22
CA ILE A 153 3.79 10.41 -5.53
C ILE A 153 4.29 11.30 -4.39
N TYR A 154 4.00 10.97 -3.13
CA TYR A 154 4.53 11.71 -1.98
C TYR A 154 6.05 11.66 -1.89
N GLY A 155 6.68 10.60 -2.39
CA GLY A 155 8.13 10.52 -2.55
C GLY A 155 8.70 11.57 -3.52
N LEU A 156 7.92 11.98 -4.53
CA LEU A 156 8.30 12.99 -5.52
C LEU A 156 8.16 14.43 -5.00
N ILE A 157 7.37 14.65 -3.96
CA ILE A 157 7.12 15.97 -3.37
C ILE A 157 8.15 16.22 -2.27
N LYS A 158 8.61 17.46 -2.08
CA LYS A 158 9.56 17.84 -1.01
C LYS A 158 8.95 17.85 0.40
N ILE A 159 8.34 16.74 0.81
CA ILE A 159 7.83 16.52 2.18
C ILE A 159 8.79 15.66 3.00
N ARG A 160 8.93 15.97 4.29
CA ARG A 160 9.73 15.17 5.23
C ARG A 160 9.08 13.80 5.42
N PHE A 161 9.89 12.73 5.34
CA PHE A 161 9.42 11.36 5.57
C PHE A 161 8.67 11.20 6.89
N ARG A 162 9.16 11.81 7.99
CA ARG A 162 8.50 11.74 9.31
C ARG A 162 7.06 12.24 9.27
N THR A 163 6.81 13.40 8.65
CA THR A 163 5.46 13.94 8.50
C THR A 163 4.60 12.99 7.67
N TYR A 164 5.11 12.55 6.53
CA TYR A 164 4.42 11.59 5.68
C TYR A 164 4.04 10.29 6.42
N PHE A 165 4.99 9.70 7.14
CA PHE A 165 4.82 8.44 7.84
C PHE A 165 3.79 8.54 8.96
N ILE A 166 3.91 9.53 9.85
CA ILE A 166 3.01 9.70 11.00
C ILE A 166 1.56 9.90 10.54
N PHE A 167 1.33 10.83 9.62
CA PHE A 167 -0.04 11.12 9.16
C PHE A 167 -0.61 10.00 8.28
N SER A 168 0.22 9.29 7.52
CA SER A 168 -0.23 8.09 6.80
C SER A 168 -0.56 6.94 7.73
N PHE A 169 0.25 6.71 8.77
CA PHE A 169 0.02 5.69 9.78
C PHE A 169 -1.31 5.94 10.50
N ILE A 170 -1.50 7.16 11.02
CA ILE A 170 -2.75 7.56 11.68
C ILE A 170 -3.95 7.38 10.73
N GLY A 171 -3.84 7.85 9.48
CA GLY A 171 -4.92 7.72 8.50
C GLY A 171 -5.26 6.27 8.14
N LYS A 172 -4.33 5.32 8.34
CA LYS A 172 -4.55 3.89 8.06
C LYS A 172 -5.20 3.12 9.20
N ILE A 173 -5.15 3.62 10.44
CA ILE A 173 -5.71 2.93 11.60
C ILE A 173 -7.21 2.64 11.44
N PRO A 174 -8.10 3.62 11.13
CA PRO A 174 -9.54 3.37 11.11
C PRO A 174 -9.93 2.31 10.07
N ALA A 175 -9.41 2.43 8.85
CA ALA A 175 -9.67 1.47 7.79
C ALA A 175 -9.13 0.07 8.14
N SER A 176 -7.92 -0.01 8.71
CA SER A 176 -7.33 -1.30 9.11
C SER A 176 -8.14 -1.97 10.20
N MET A 177 -8.63 -1.22 11.19
CA MET A 177 -9.50 -1.75 12.24
C MET A 177 -10.78 -2.37 11.65
N VAL A 178 -11.44 -1.68 10.71
CA VAL A 178 -12.67 -2.19 10.08
C VAL A 178 -12.43 -3.51 9.35
N TYR A 179 -11.40 -3.58 8.49
CA TYR A 179 -11.15 -4.77 7.68
C TYR A 179 -10.62 -5.95 8.50
N VAL A 180 -9.75 -5.67 9.49
CA VAL A 180 -9.27 -6.70 10.40
C VAL A 180 -10.40 -7.22 11.29
N TYR A 181 -11.31 -6.35 11.74
CA TYR A 181 -12.49 -6.75 12.48
C TYR A 181 -13.36 -7.69 11.65
N ILE A 182 -13.67 -7.34 10.41
CA ILE A 182 -14.41 -8.20 9.47
C ILE A 182 -13.74 -9.57 9.36
N GLY A 183 -12.43 -9.62 9.12
CA GLY A 183 -11.67 -10.87 9.05
C GLY A 183 -11.73 -11.69 10.34
N SER A 184 -11.58 -11.04 11.49
CA SER A 184 -11.64 -11.70 12.79
C SER A 184 -13.04 -12.20 13.14
N SER A 185 -14.09 -11.54 12.67
CA SER A 185 -15.46 -12.00 12.88
C SER A 185 -15.76 -13.24 12.04
N LEU A 186 -15.22 -13.33 10.83
CA LEU A 186 -15.35 -14.52 9.98
C LEU A 186 -14.74 -15.77 10.64
N MET A 187 -13.66 -15.62 11.43
CA MET A 187 -13.09 -16.72 12.22
C MET A 187 -14.13 -17.40 13.11
N HIS A 188 -15.08 -16.66 13.70
CA HIS A 188 -16.12 -17.22 14.56
C HIS A 188 -17.28 -17.90 13.82
N TRP A 189 -17.39 -17.72 12.51
CA TRP A 189 -18.40 -18.39 11.67
C TRP A 189 -17.84 -19.63 10.96
N VAL A 190 -16.52 -19.71 10.84
CA VAL A 190 -15.78 -20.78 10.15
C VAL A 190 -15.28 -21.86 11.13
N VAL A 191 -15.36 -21.61 12.44
CA VAL A 191 -15.09 -22.57 13.53
C VAL A 191 -16.40 -22.92 14.22
#